data_AF-A0A8I1E2W3-F1
#
_entry.id   AF-A0A8I1E2W3-F1
#
_cell.length_a   1.000
_cell.length_b   1.000
_cell.length_c   1.000
_cell.angle_alpha   90.00
_cell.angle_beta   90.00
_cell.angle_gamma   90.00
#
_symmetry.space_group_name_H-M   'P 1'
#
loop_
_entity.id
_entity.type
_entity.pdbx_description
1 polymer ?
#
loop_
_entity_poly.entity_id
_entity_poly.type
_entity_poly.pdbx_seq_one_letter_code
_entity_poly.pdbx_strand_id
1 'polypeptide(L)'
;MPFLPLPSWEVIEEGSSYLKAASLIVKHGDVGQWRPACVLAGFSMELFLKSFLAKDDSTPIDIALPGGLTMYQSAVESDRGHFLDKLFRKIPANYRQLILDTSKELAPELPLEQKLKEFSGYFYNARYGYEAKAISVLSMEVLEVAKHLERVCLEVAPKAIPYKEAYPDM
;
A
#
# COMPACT_ATOMS: atom_id res chain seq x y z
N MET A 1 -5.27 4.39 -23.93
CA MET A 1 -5.38 4.45 -22.47
C MET A 1 -4.33 5.41 -21.96
N PRO A 2 -4.66 6.28 -20.99
CA PRO A 2 -3.66 7.05 -20.29
C PRO A 2 -2.67 6.11 -19.60
N PHE A 3 -1.50 6.65 -19.28
CA PHE A 3 -0.37 5.93 -18.73
C PHE A 3 -0.35 6.15 -17.22
N LEU A 4 -0.56 5.09 -16.44
CA LEU A 4 -0.36 5.14 -15.00
C LEU A 4 1.04 4.59 -14.67
N PRO A 5 1.99 5.44 -14.23
CA PRO A 5 3.26 4.94 -13.71
C PRO A 5 2.97 4.13 -12.44
N LEU A 6 3.55 2.94 -12.36
CA LEU A 6 3.56 2.15 -11.14
C LEU A 6 4.88 2.36 -10.40
N PRO A 7 4.91 2.25 -9.07
CA PRO A 7 3.75 2.31 -8.19
C PRO A 7 2.99 3.63 -8.33
N SER A 8 1.66 3.58 -8.17
CA SER A 8 0.81 4.78 -8.24
C SER A 8 1.13 5.73 -7.09
N TRP A 9 1.58 6.94 -7.44
CA TRP A 9 1.92 7.98 -6.47
C TRP A 9 0.72 8.42 -5.63
N GLU A 10 -0.46 8.52 -6.25
CA GLU A 10 -1.71 8.88 -5.56
C GLU A 10 -2.03 7.88 -4.44
N VAL A 11 -1.88 6.57 -4.71
CA VAL A 11 -2.13 5.52 -3.71
C VAL A 11 -1.04 5.52 -2.62
N ILE A 12 0.20 5.86 -2.96
CA ILE A 12 1.27 6.05 -1.97
C ILE A 12 0.92 7.20 -1.02
N GLU A 13 0.51 8.37 -1.55
CA GLU A 13 0.15 9.53 -0.72
C GLU A 13 -1.03 9.24 0.22
N GLU A 14 -2.02 8.48 -0.26
CA GLU A 14 -3.12 8.01 0.59
C GLU A 14 -2.60 7.10 1.73
N GLY A 15 -1.76 6.12 1.39
CA GLY A 15 -1.12 5.24 2.37
C GLY A 15 -0.31 6.00 3.43
N SER A 16 0.50 6.96 2.98
CA SER A 16 1.29 7.86 3.83
C SER A 16 0.42 8.68 4.78
N SER A 17 -0.76 9.12 4.33
CA SER A 17 -1.70 9.88 5.17
C SER A 17 -2.23 9.04 6.34
N TYR A 18 -2.59 7.79 6.10
CA TYR A 18 -3.02 6.86 7.16
C TYR A 18 -1.88 6.48 8.09
N LEU A 19 -0.67 6.27 7.56
CA LEU A 19 0.50 5.99 8.37
C LEU A 19 0.88 7.17 9.28
N LYS A 20 0.75 8.40 8.77
CA LYS A 20 0.94 9.61 9.56
C LYS A 20 -0.08 9.70 10.68
N ALA A 21 -1.35 9.38 10.42
CA ALA A 21 -2.39 9.32 11.45
C ALA A 21 -2.06 8.26 12.51
N ALA A 22 -1.64 7.06 12.12
CA ALA A 22 -1.20 6.01 13.03
C ALA A 22 -0.04 6.50 13.93
N SER A 23 0.95 7.17 13.34
CA SER A 23 2.12 7.71 14.06
C SER A 23 1.73 8.80 15.06
N LEU A 24 0.78 9.66 14.72
CA LEU A 24 0.27 10.69 15.63
C LEU A 24 -0.47 10.10 16.82
N ILE A 25 -1.27 9.05 16.59
CA ILE A 25 -1.95 8.32 17.68
C ILE A 25 -0.95 7.70 18.63
N VAL A 26 0.11 7.05 18.12
CA VAL A 26 1.13 6.43 18.98
C VAL A 26 1.92 7.48 19.77
N LYS A 27 2.20 8.63 19.15
CA LYS A 27 3.01 9.68 19.76
C LYS A 27 2.27 10.47 20.84
N HIS A 28 0.98 10.71 20.65
CA HIS A 28 0.20 11.62 21.50
C HIS A 28 -0.98 10.97 22.22
N GLY A 29 -1.34 9.76 21.83
CA GLY A 29 -2.47 9.02 22.38
C GLY A 29 -2.11 8.15 23.58
N ASP A 30 -3.12 7.41 24.05
CA ASP A 30 -3.00 6.44 25.13
C ASP A 30 -3.01 4.99 24.62
N VAL A 31 -2.82 4.03 25.54
CA VAL A 31 -2.81 2.60 25.24
C VAL A 31 -4.15 2.12 24.65
N GLY A 32 -5.27 2.76 25.00
CA GLY A 32 -6.59 2.45 24.45
C GLY A 32 -6.69 2.72 22.95
N GLN A 33 -5.84 3.61 22.43
CA GLN A 33 -5.82 4.02 21.02
C GLN A 33 -4.78 3.26 20.17
N TRP A 34 -3.98 2.37 20.77
CA TRP A 34 -2.97 1.60 20.04
C TRP A 34 -3.58 0.62 19.03
N ARG A 35 -4.76 0.07 19.31
CA ARG A 35 -5.49 -0.79 18.36
C ARG A 35 -5.87 -0.03 17.08
N PRO A 36 -6.54 1.14 17.15
CA PRO A 36 -6.70 2.01 15.99
C PRO A 36 -5.39 2.31 15.24
N ALA A 37 -4.31 2.63 15.95
CA ALA A 37 -3.02 2.90 15.30
C ALA A 37 -2.48 1.68 14.52
N CYS A 38 -2.57 0.48 15.09
CA CYS A 38 -2.16 -0.76 14.43
C CYS A 38 -3.03 -1.07 13.19
N VAL A 39 -4.34 -0.80 13.28
CA VAL A 39 -5.26 -0.95 12.14
C VAL A 39 -4.85 0.00 11.00
N LEU A 40 -4.58 1.26 11.32
CA LEU A 40 -4.18 2.26 10.33
C LEU A 40 -2.81 1.95 9.70
N ALA A 41 -1.84 1.46 10.49
CA ALA A 41 -0.55 0.99 9.97
C ALA A 41 -0.71 -0.24 9.06
N GLY A 42 -1.57 -1.19 9.45
CA GLY A 42 -1.95 -2.32 8.60
C GLY A 42 -2.57 -1.86 7.28
N PHE A 43 -3.46 -0.86 7.34
CA PHE A 43 -4.14 -0.32 6.17
C PHE A 43 -3.18 0.43 5.24
N SER A 44 -2.25 1.22 5.78
CA SER A 44 -1.24 1.89 4.97
C SER A 44 -0.38 0.87 4.21
N MET A 45 -0.01 -0.26 4.84
CA MET A 45 0.72 -1.32 4.13
C MET A 45 -0.11 -1.94 3.00
N GLU A 46 -1.42 -2.13 3.19
CA GLU A 46 -2.30 -2.58 2.12
C GLU A 46 -2.29 -1.59 0.94
N LEU A 47 -2.41 -0.29 1.20
CA LEU A 47 -2.35 0.76 0.17
C LEU A 47 -0.99 0.77 -0.55
N PHE A 48 0.11 0.71 0.19
CA PHE A 48 1.46 0.65 -0.39
C PHE A 48 1.63 -0.54 -1.34
N LEU A 49 1.15 -1.74 -0.98
CA LEU A 49 1.17 -2.89 -1.90
C LEU A 49 0.24 -2.70 -3.10
N LYS A 50 -0.95 -2.13 -2.88
CA LYS A 50 -1.91 -1.84 -3.93
C LYS A 50 -1.43 -0.80 -4.93
N SER A 51 -0.52 0.09 -4.54
CA SER A 51 0.10 1.05 -5.46
C SER A 51 0.81 0.37 -6.64
N PHE A 52 1.33 -0.84 -6.45
CA PHE A 52 1.97 -1.66 -7.51
C PHE A 52 0.98 -2.52 -8.32
N LEU A 53 -0.28 -2.59 -7.87
CA LEU A 53 -1.37 -3.32 -8.52
C LEU A 53 -2.40 -2.40 -9.16
N ALA A 54 -2.14 -1.10 -9.07
CA ALA A 54 -2.98 -0.04 -9.58
C ALA A 54 -3.21 -0.22 -11.08
N LYS A 55 -4.46 -0.12 -11.52
CA LYS A 55 -4.81 -0.02 -12.93
C LYS A 55 -5.41 1.34 -13.21
N ASP A 56 -5.09 1.88 -14.37
CA ASP A 56 -5.77 3.06 -14.87
C ASP A 56 -7.19 2.68 -15.29
N ASP A 57 -8.18 3.00 -14.46
CA ASP A 57 -9.61 2.88 -14.77
C ASP A 57 -10.22 4.25 -15.10
N SER A 58 -9.39 5.21 -15.52
CA SER A 58 -9.84 6.54 -15.92
C SER A 58 -10.92 6.43 -17.00
N THR A 59 -12.15 6.74 -16.63
CA THR A 59 -13.27 6.82 -17.57
C THR A 59 -13.36 8.25 -18.10
N PRO A 60 -13.54 8.46 -19.41
CA PRO A 60 -13.77 9.80 -19.93
C PRO A 60 -15.06 10.35 -19.30
N ILE A 61 -14.99 11.56 -18.75
CA ILE A 61 -16.18 12.33 -18.41
C ILE A 61 -16.59 13.02 -19.70
N ASP A 62 -17.81 12.73 -20.17
CA ASP A 62 -18.45 13.45 -21.27
C ASP A 62 -18.85 14.86 -20.84
N ILE A 63 -17.86 15.67 -20.47
CA ILE A 63 -18.00 17.11 -20.29
C ILE A 63 -17.37 17.73 -21.53
N ALA A 64 -18.20 18.22 -22.44
CA ALA A 64 -17.75 18.96 -23.62
C ALA A 64 -17.16 20.31 -23.18
N LEU A 65 -15.87 20.33 -22.85
CA LEU A 65 -15.14 21.57 -22.64
C LEU A 65 -14.91 22.28 -23.99
N PRO A 66 -14.97 23.62 -24.05
CA PRO A 66 -14.64 24.37 -25.26
C PRO A 66 -13.23 24.01 -25.73
N GLY A 67 -13.09 23.60 -27.00
CA GLY A 67 -11.79 23.26 -27.59
C GLY A 67 -11.46 21.76 -27.70
N GLY A 68 -12.41 20.86 -27.40
CA GLY A 68 -12.23 19.43 -27.63
C GLY A 68 -11.40 18.72 -26.55
N LEU A 69 -11.24 19.33 -25.36
CA LEU A 69 -10.65 18.66 -24.21
C LEU A 69 -11.64 17.65 -23.62
N THR A 70 -11.21 16.39 -23.52
CA THR A 70 -11.90 15.34 -22.75
C THR A 70 -11.34 15.31 -21.33
N MET A 71 -12.19 15.49 -20.32
CA MET A 71 -11.81 15.23 -18.93
C MET A 71 -11.95 13.73 -18.63
N TYR A 72 -11.24 13.21 -17.62
CA TYR A 72 -11.39 11.83 -17.14
C TYR A 72 -11.75 11.84 -15.65
N GLN A 73 -12.63 10.93 -15.20
CA GLN A 73 -13.02 10.74 -13.79
C GLN A 73 -12.36 9.48 -13.21
N SER A 74 -11.70 9.70 -12.07
CA SER A 74 -11.35 8.83 -10.95
C SER A 74 -10.95 7.35 -11.12
N ALA A 75 -10.14 6.98 -10.11
CA ALA A 75 -10.10 5.71 -9.37
C ALA A 75 -9.26 4.59 -9.96
N VAL A 76 -8.02 4.53 -9.46
CA VAL A 76 -7.20 3.32 -9.52
C VAL A 76 -7.99 2.10 -9.04
N GLU A 77 -8.28 1.15 -9.94
CA GLU A 77 -8.78 -0.17 -9.53
C GLU A 77 -7.61 -1.00 -9.01
N SER A 78 -7.78 -1.64 -7.85
CA SER A 78 -6.78 -2.55 -7.29
C SER A 78 -7.44 -3.81 -6.75
N ASP A 79 -6.67 -4.90 -6.82
CA ASP A 79 -7.12 -6.26 -6.58
C ASP A 79 -7.82 -6.42 -5.21
N ARG A 80 -8.98 -7.11 -5.18
CA ARG A 80 -9.77 -7.30 -3.94
C ARG A 80 -9.10 -8.34 -3.04
N GLY A 81 -8.79 -7.94 -1.80
CA GLY A 81 -8.21 -8.78 -0.76
C GLY A 81 -7.42 -7.96 0.26
N HIS A 82 -7.56 -8.27 1.55
CA HIS A 82 -6.97 -7.49 2.65
C HIS A 82 -5.71 -8.10 3.28
N PHE A 83 -5.25 -9.22 2.72
CA PHE A 83 -4.13 -9.97 3.29
C PHE A 83 -2.83 -9.58 2.60
N LEU A 84 -1.90 -8.96 3.33
CA LEU A 84 -0.66 -8.38 2.78
C LEU A 84 0.18 -9.39 2.01
N ASP A 85 0.33 -10.62 2.51
CA ASP A 85 1.09 -11.68 1.83
C ASP A 85 0.46 -12.07 0.48
N LYS A 86 -0.87 -12.09 0.42
CA LYS A 86 -1.61 -12.38 -0.82
C LYS A 86 -1.49 -11.24 -1.82
N LEU A 87 -1.58 -9.99 -1.35
CA LEU A 87 -1.37 -8.80 -2.18
C LEU A 87 0.05 -8.77 -2.73
N PHE A 88 1.05 -9.01 -1.88
CA PHE A 88 2.45 -9.04 -2.30
C PHE A 88 2.70 -10.08 -3.39
N ARG A 89 2.10 -11.27 -3.29
CA ARG A 89 2.21 -12.32 -4.33
C ARG A 89 1.55 -11.97 -5.66
N LYS A 90 0.57 -11.07 -5.67
CA LYS A 90 -0.08 -10.59 -6.91
C LYS A 90 0.80 -9.59 -7.66
N ILE A 91 1.69 -8.87 -6.96
CA ILE A 91 2.63 -7.94 -7.59
C ILE A 91 3.52 -8.73 -8.56
N PRO A 92 3.81 -8.25 -9.77
CA PRO A 92 4.69 -8.94 -10.71
C PRO A 92 6.07 -9.27 -10.14
N ALA A 93 6.67 -10.34 -10.64
CA ALA A 93 7.93 -10.86 -10.11
C ALA A 93 9.08 -9.85 -10.13
N ASN A 94 9.21 -9.06 -11.19
CA ASN A 94 10.20 -7.99 -11.31
C ASN A 94 10.00 -6.91 -10.24
N TYR A 95 8.77 -6.45 -10.02
CA TYR A 95 8.47 -5.48 -8.97
C TYR A 95 8.66 -6.06 -7.57
N ARG A 96 8.25 -7.30 -7.32
CA ARG A 96 8.51 -7.97 -6.03
C ARG A 96 10.01 -8.03 -5.74
N GLN A 97 10.82 -8.43 -6.73
CA GLN A 97 12.27 -8.49 -6.56
C GLN A 97 12.84 -7.09 -6.26
N LEU A 98 12.42 -6.08 -7.02
CA LEU A 98 12.84 -4.69 -6.80
C LEU A 98 12.45 -4.17 -5.40
N ILE A 99 11.25 -4.50 -4.91
CA ILE A 99 10.80 -4.18 -3.54
C ILE A 99 11.70 -4.87 -2.50
N LEU A 100 12.00 -6.17 -2.68
CA LEU A 100 12.82 -6.92 -1.73
C LEU A 100 14.28 -6.45 -1.72
N ASP A 101 14.84 -6.17 -2.89
CA ASP A 101 16.20 -5.66 -3.01
C ASP A 101 16.31 -4.27 -2.37
N THR A 102 15.37 -3.37 -2.69
CA THR A 102 15.31 -2.03 -2.07
C THR A 102 15.10 -2.12 -0.55
N SER A 103 14.24 -3.03 -0.10
CA SER A 103 14.04 -3.28 1.33
C SER A 103 15.34 -3.72 2.01
N LYS A 104 16.08 -4.63 1.38
CA LYS A 104 17.34 -5.15 1.90
C LYS A 104 18.44 -4.09 1.92
N GLU A 105 18.47 -3.19 0.92
CA GLU A 105 19.36 -2.03 0.90
C GLU A 105 19.07 -1.06 2.05
N LEU A 106 17.79 -0.77 2.31
CA LEU A 106 17.37 0.16 3.35
C LEU A 106 17.49 -0.41 4.78
N ALA A 107 17.20 -1.70 4.96
CA ALA A 107 17.25 -2.39 6.24
C ALA A 107 17.56 -3.90 6.05
N PRO A 108 18.84 -4.29 6.01
CA PRO A 108 19.26 -5.68 5.75
C PRO A 108 18.69 -6.70 6.75
N GLU A 109 18.50 -6.27 8.00
CA GLU A 109 18.04 -7.10 9.11
C GLU A 109 16.51 -7.25 9.18
N LEU A 110 15.76 -6.56 8.31
CA LEU A 110 14.30 -6.60 8.29
C LEU A 110 13.81 -7.61 7.23
N PRO A 111 13.34 -8.81 7.61
CA PRO A 111 12.86 -9.81 6.66
C PRO A 111 11.45 -9.43 6.16
N LEU A 112 11.37 -8.52 5.19
CA LEU A 112 10.12 -7.88 4.77
C LEU A 112 9.03 -8.89 4.39
N GLU A 113 9.34 -9.89 3.58
CA GLU A 113 8.33 -10.89 3.17
C GLU A 113 7.74 -11.67 4.36
N GLN A 114 8.59 -12.02 5.34
CA GLN A 114 8.13 -12.66 6.58
C GLN A 114 7.24 -11.70 7.39
N LYS A 115 7.62 -10.43 7.49
CA LYS A 115 6.84 -9.41 8.20
C LYS A 115 5.49 -9.12 7.55
N LEU A 116 5.41 -9.11 6.23
CA LEU A 116 4.14 -9.03 5.50
C LEU A 116 3.23 -10.22 5.82
N LYS A 117 3.80 -11.42 6.00
CA LYS A 117 3.04 -12.60 6.41
C LYS A 117 2.57 -12.52 7.86
N GLU A 118 3.42 -12.04 8.76
CA GLU A 118 3.09 -11.81 10.18
C GLU A 118 1.95 -10.81 10.35
N PHE A 119 2.00 -9.70 9.63
CA PHE A 119 1.02 -8.60 9.72
C PHE A 119 -0.14 -8.71 8.73
N SER A 120 -0.23 -9.80 7.97
CA SER A 120 -1.16 -9.94 6.84
C SER A 120 -2.62 -9.67 7.22
N GLY A 121 -3.05 -10.07 8.41
CA GLY A 121 -4.42 -9.89 8.88
C GLY A 121 -4.67 -8.63 9.70
N TYR A 122 -3.68 -7.75 9.92
CA TYR A 122 -3.81 -6.67 10.91
C TYR A 122 -4.92 -5.68 10.58
N PHE A 123 -5.04 -5.23 9.32
CA PHE A 123 -6.14 -4.33 8.95
C PHE A 123 -7.52 -4.97 9.16
N TYR A 124 -7.70 -6.23 8.76
CA TYR A 124 -9.02 -6.86 8.82
C TYR A 124 -9.37 -7.36 10.23
N ASN A 125 -8.48 -8.13 10.86
CA ASN A 125 -8.72 -8.84 12.12
C ASN A 125 -8.52 -7.97 13.38
N ALA A 126 -7.77 -6.85 13.29
CA ALA A 126 -7.55 -6.01 14.48
C ALA A 126 -8.71 -5.05 14.76
N ARG A 127 -9.63 -4.82 13.80
CA ARG A 127 -10.76 -3.89 13.93
C ARG A 127 -11.76 -4.31 15.00
N TYR A 128 -12.08 -5.59 15.06
CA TYR A 128 -13.12 -6.12 15.95
C TYR A 128 -12.48 -6.85 17.14
N GLY A 129 -11.78 -6.11 17.99
CA GLY A 129 -11.05 -6.66 19.15
C GLY A 129 -11.89 -7.47 20.16
N TYR A 130 -13.22 -7.38 20.07
CA TYR A 130 -14.17 -8.13 20.89
C TYR A 130 -14.53 -9.51 20.30
N GLU A 131 -14.16 -9.82 19.05
CA GLU A 131 -14.47 -11.09 18.41
C GLU A 131 -13.50 -12.20 18.83
N ALA A 132 -14.00 -13.43 18.91
CA ALA A 132 -13.22 -14.59 19.35
C ALA A 132 -11.99 -14.91 18.47
N LYS A 133 -11.97 -14.44 17.22
CA LYS A 133 -10.85 -14.62 16.26
C LYS A 133 -9.99 -13.36 16.10
N ALA A 134 -10.23 -12.32 16.89
CA ALA A 134 -9.49 -11.08 16.81
C ALA A 134 -8.03 -11.28 17.22
N ILE A 135 -7.17 -10.40 16.72
CA ILE A 135 -5.79 -10.32 17.20
C ILE A 135 -5.82 -9.88 18.66
N SER A 136 -5.44 -10.78 19.56
CA SER A 136 -5.48 -10.60 21.01
C SER A 136 -4.37 -9.66 21.50
N VAL A 137 -3.15 -9.83 20.97
CA VAL A 137 -1.99 -9.00 21.28
C VAL A 137 -1.53 -8.30 20.02
N LEU A 138 -1.49 -6.97 20.08
CA LEU A 138 -1.02 -6.14 18.98
C LEU A 138 0.47 -5.86 19.13
N SER A 139 1.21 -6.07 18.05
CA SER A 139 2.61 -5.65 17.99
C SER A 139 2.71 -4.25 17.39
N MET A 140 3.32 -3.32 18.13
CA MET A 140 3.64 -1.98 17.63
C MET A 140 4.68 -1.99 16.51
N GLU A 141 5.38 -3.11 16.32
CA GLU A 141 6.30 -3.33 15.20
C GLU A 141 5.60 -3.16 13.84
N VAL A 142 4.28 -3.38 13.77
CA VAL A 142 3.49 -3.13 12.56
C VAL A 142 3.68 -1.70 12.02
N LEU A 143 3.86 -0.72 12.92
CA LEU A 143 4.11 0.67 12.54
C LEU A 143 5.49 0.85 11.92
N GLU A 144 6.51 0.20 12.48
CA GLU A 144 7.88 0.28 11.97
C GLU A 144 8.00 -0.41 10.61
N VAL A 145 7.32 -1.55 10.41
CA VAL A 145 7.25 -2.20 9.10
C VAL A 145 6.46 -1.35 8.09
N ALA A 146 5.38 -0.68 8.51
CA ALA A 146 4.65 0.22 7.63
C ALA A 146 5.51 1.43 7.17
N LYS A 147 6.26 2.06 8.09
CA LYS A 147 7.23 3.12 7.76
C LYS A 147 8.33 2.63 6.84
N HIS A 148 8.83 1.42 7.07
CA HIS A 148 9.83 0.83 6.19
C HIS A 148 9.27 0.62 4.78
N LEU A 149 8.05 0.09 4.67
CA LEU A 149 7.40 -0.14 3.38
C LEU A 149 7.09 1.17 2.63
N GLU A 150 6.71 2.23 3.34
CA GLU A 150 6.57 3.59 2.76
C GLU A 150 7.90 4.02 2.11
N ARG A 151 9.01 3.91 2.83
CA ARG A 151 10.34 4.27 2.31
C ARG A 151 10.71 3.44 1.08
N VAL A 152 10.41 2.15 1.08
CA VAL A 152 10.61 1.29 -0.09
C VAL A 152 9.80 1.80 -1.28
N CYS A 153 8.52 2.16 -1.09
CA CYS A 153 7.69 2.71 -2.17
C CYS A 153 8.28 4.00 -2.74
N LEU A 154 8.74 4.92 -1.88
CA LEU A 154 9.33 6.19 -2.29
C LEU A 154 10.65 6.01 -3.06
N GLU A 155 11.45 5.00 -2.71
CA GLU A 155 12.70 4.67 -3.41
C GLU A 155 12.47 3.92 -4.73
N VAL A 156 11.40 3.12 -4.81
CA VAL A 156 11.05 2.35 -6.01
C VAL A 156 10.31 3.21 -7.04
N ALA A 157 9.43 4.11 -6.61
CA ALA A 157 8.67 5.01 -7.49
C ALA A 157 9.49 5.67 -8.62
N PRO A 158 10.65 6.29 -8.35
CA PRO A 158 11.46 6.91 -9.40
C PRO A 158 12.23 5.91 -10.28
N LYS A 159 12.40 4.66 -9.83
CA LYS A 159 13.12 3.58 -10.54
C LYS A 159 12.20 2.73 -11.41
N ALA A 160 10.90 2.92 -11.29
CA ALA A 160 9.93 2.05 -11.89
C ALA A 160 9.77 2.30 -13.40
N ILE A 161 9.61 1.20 -14.12
CA ILE A 161 9.64 1.14 -15.57
C ILE A 161 8.22 1.40 -16.11
N PRO A 162 8.06 2.08 -17.27
CA PRO A 162 6.76 2.31 -17.89
C PRO A 162 5.86 1.06 -17.94
N TYR A 163 4.56 1.20 -17.60
CA TYR A 163 3.57 0.11 -17.58
C TYR A 163 3.64 -0.82 -18.81
N LYS A 164 3.74 -0.28 -20.03
CA LYS A 164 3.87 -1.08 -21.26
C LYS A 164 5.12 -1.96 -21.34
N GLU A 165 6.22 -1.52 -20.73
CA GLU A 165 7.47 -2.28 -20.69
C GLU A 165 7.45 -3.32 -19.57
N ALA A 166 6.75 -3.03 -18.47
CA ALA A 166 6.53 -3.99 -17.39
C ALA A 166 5.46 -5.06 -17.73
N TYR A 167 4.53 -4.75 -18.64
CA TYR A 167 3.42 -5.61 -19.05
C TYR A 167 3.26 -5.64 -20.58
N PRO A 168 4.19 -6.28 -21.32
CA PRO A 168 4.13 -6.32 -22.79
C PRO A 168 2.99 -7.19 -23.35
N ASP A 169 2.46 -8.11 -22.55
CA ASP A 169 1.45 -9.11 -22.95
C ASP A 169 0.02 -8.79 -22.46
N MET A 170 -0.23 -7.60 -21.90
CA MET A 170 -1.55 -7.08 -21.51
C MET A 170 -1.92 -5.84 -22.31
#